data_AF-A0AB36CKQ4-F1
#
_entry.id   AF-A0AB36CKQ4-F1
#
_cell.length_a   1.000
_cell.length_b   1.000
_cell.length_c   1.000
_cell.angle_alpha   90.00
_cell.angle_beta   90.00
_cell.angle_gamma   90.00
#
_symmetry.space_group_name_H-M   'P 1'
#
loop_
_entity.id
_entity.type
_entity.pdbx_description
1 polymer ?
#
loop_
_entity_poly.entity_id
_entity_poly.type
_entity_poly.pdbx_seq_one_letter_code
_entity_poly.pdbx_strand_id
1 'polypeptide(L)'
;MTGTITVTRADIASIIAAAPALPDPVIKIGHDDPRFSGSPSLGRIINLRTTDQGNTLLGDLVDMPQWLADAAPKHFAQRSIEAVSNFVSNGNVYRMVLTGLALLGASLPAVTDLESLQDLLERTA
;
A
#
# COMPACT_ATOMS: atom_id res chain seq x y z
N MET A 1 -2.68 6.14 10.14
CA MET A 1 -2.98 5.56 11.47
C MET A 1 -1.75 4.85 11.99
N THR A 2 -1.55 4.74 13.30
CA THR A 2 -0.47 3.93 13.89
C THR A 2 -1.05 2.97 14.93
N GLY A 3 -0.40 1.82 15.14
CA GLY A 3 -0.84 0.79 16.08
C GLY A 3 -1.67 -0.34 15.45
N THR A 4 -2.02 -1.34 16.26
CA THR A 4 -2.78 -2.51 15.83
C THR A 4 -4.20 -2.12 15.45
N ILE A 5 -4.62 -2.46 14.22
CA ILE A 5 -5.97 -2.26 13.73
C ILE A 5 -6.52 -3.57 13.15
N THR A 6 -7.84 -3.74 13.20
CA THR A 6 -8.52 -4.79 12.44
C THR A 6 -9.09 -4.18 11.17
N VAL A 7 -8.55 -4.58 10.01
CA VAL A 7 -9.08 -4.20 8.70
C VAL A 7 -10.21 -5.16 8.35
N THR A 8 -11.38 -4.62 7.98
CA THR A 8 -12.59 -5.39 7.64
C THR A 8 -12.88 -5.34 6.14
N ARG A 9 -13.78 -6.21 5.65
CA ARG A 9 -14.26 -6.14 4.26
C ARG A 9 -14.91 -4.79 3.91
N ALA A 10 -15.54 -4.13 4.89
CA ALA A 10 -16.12 -2.81 4.71
C ALA A 10 -15.05 -1.73 4.49
N ASP A 11 -13.87 -1.90 5.11
CA ASP A 11 -12.71 -1.04 4.86
C ASP A 11 -12.19 -1.23 3.43
N ILE A 12 -12.03 -2.48 2.99
CA ILE A 12 -11.61 -2.82 1.61
C ILE A 12 -12.61 -2.26 0.59
N ALA A 13 -13.91 -2.45 0.81
CA ALA A 13 -14.95 -1.91 -0.07
C ALA A 13 -14.93 -0.37 -0.13
N SER A 14 -14.68 0.29 1.01
CA SER A 14 -14.52 1.76 1.06
C SER A 14 -13.32 2.23 0.26
N ILE A 15 -12.19 1.51 0.29
CA ILE A 15 -11.00 1.83 -0.50
C ILE A 15 -11.33 1.78 -2.00
N ILE A 16 -12.01 0.72 -2.45
CA ILE A 16 -12.44 0.59 -3.86
C ILE A 16 -13.38 1.72 -4.27
N ALA A 17 -14.36 2.05 -3.42
CA ALA A 17 -15.33 3.10 -3.71
C ALA A 17 -14.70 4.51 -3.76
N ALA A 18 -13.61 4.73 -3.02
CA ALA A 18 -12.89 6.00 -3.01
C ALA A 18 -11.98 6.19 -4.24
N ALA A 19 -11.48 5.10 -4.83
CA ALA A 19 -10.50 5.12 -5.92
C ALA A 19 -10.83 6.05 -7.10
N PRO A 20 -12.05 6.05 -7.68
CA PRO A 20 -12.36 6.94 -8.81
C PRO A 20 -12.49 8.43 -8.43
N ALA A 21 -12.57 8.76 -7.13
CA ALA A 21 -12.80 10.11 -6.63
C ALA A 21 -11.53 10.79 -6.08
N LEU A 22 -10.44 10.04 -5.92
CA LEU A 22 -9.19 10.50 -5.30
C LEU A 22 -8.01 10.26 -6.24
N PRO A 23 -6.89 10.99 -6.06
CA PRO A 23 -5.63 10.66 -6.75
C PRO A 23 -5.17 9.24 -6.41
N ASP A 24 -4.45 8.62 -7.35
CA ASP A 24 -3.88 7.29 -7.15
C ASP A 24 -2.94 7.25 -5.92
N PRO A 25 -3.02 6.19 -5.08
CA PRO A 25 -2.11 6.00 -3.96
C PRO A 25 -0.65 5.93 -4.41
N VAL A 26 0.26 6.54 -3.65
CA VAL A 26 1.68 6.65 -4.05
C VAL A 26 2.54 5.50 -3.54
N ILE A 27 3.60 5.16 -4.27
CA ILE A 27 4.65 4.24 -3.84
C ILE A 27 5.79 5.07 -3.24
N LYS A 28 6.29 4.67 -2.06
CA LYS A 28 7.37 5.38 -1.34
C LYS A 28 8.35 4.43 -0.65
N ILE A 29 9.56 4.90 -0.35
CA ILE A 29 10.52 4.16 0.47
C ILE A 29 10.22 4.45 1.94
N GLY A 30 9.96 3.40 2.71
CA GLY A 30 9.68 3.51 4.15
C GLY A 30 8.35 4.20 4.47
N HIS A 31 8.02 4.20 5.77
CA HIS A 31 6.96 5.07 6.30
C HIS A 31 7.47 6.51 6.39
N ASP A 32 6.55 7.48 6.45
CA ASP A 32 6.95 8.88 6.64
C ASP A 32 7.54 9.05 8.04
N ASP A 33 8.81 9.44 8.11
CA ASP A 33 9.43 9.87 9.35
C ASP A 33 9.17 11.38 9.52
N PRO A 34 8.66 11.84 10.67
CA PRO A 34 8.44 13.27 10.92
C PRO A 34 9.69 14.14 10.70
N ARG A 35 10.89 13.57 10.79
CA ARG A 35 12.17 14.25 10.56
C ARG A 35 12.56 14.34 9.09
N PHE A 36 12.02 13.48 8.23
CA PHE A 36 12.41 13.31 6.83
C PHE A 36 11.20 13.13 5.90
N SER A 37 10.23 14.05 5.98
CA SER A 37 9.03 14.04 5.14
C SER A 37 9.24 14.73 3.78
N GLY A 38 8.38 14.41 2.80
CA GLY A 38 8.33 15.12 1.50
C GLY A 38 9.11 14.50 0.35
N SER A 39 9.55 13.25 0.47
CA SER A 39 10.15 12.52 -0.66
C SER A 39 9.16 12.40 -1.83
N PRO A 40 9.63 12.51 -3.09
CA PRO A 40 8.76 12.32 -4.25
C PRO A 40 8.22 10.89 -4.31
N SER A 41 7.03 10.75 -4.90
CA SER A 41 6.47 9.45 -5.26
C SER A 41 7.42 8.70 -6.22
N LEU A 42 7.51 7.38 -6.05
CA LEU A 42 8.29 6.47 -6.88
C LEU A 42 7.38 5.56 -7.72
N GLY A 43 6.19 6.06 -8.06
CA GLY A 43 5.15 5.33 -8.77
C GLY A 43 3.81 5.39 -8.03
N ARG A 44 2.83 4.68 -8.57
CA ARG A 44 1.44 4.73 -8.07
C ARG A 44 0.74 3.39 -8.19
N ILE A 45 -0.36 3.26 -7.46
CA ILE A 45 -1.20 2.06 -7.44
C ILE A 45 -2.47 2.34 -8.23
N ILE A 46 -2.76 1.52 -9.25
CA ILE A 46 -3.97 1.64 -10.07
C ILE A 46 -4.79 0.36 -10.03
N ASN A 47 -5.96 0.37 -10.70
CA ASN A 47 -6.82 -0.81 -10.90
C ASN A 47 -7.16 -1.52 -9.59
N LEU A 48 -7.45 -0.73 -8.55
CA LEU A 48 -7.86 -1.26 -7.26
C LEU A 48 -9.12 -2.11 -7.44
N ARG A 49 -9.05 -3.34 -6.95
CA ARG A 49 -10.13 -4.33 -7.03
C ARG A 49 -10.05 -5.28 -5.85
N THR A 50 -11.09 -6.08 -5.65
CA THR A 50 -11.07 -7.10 -4.60
C THR A 50 -11.18 -8.50 -5.17
N THR A 51 -10.58 -9.47 -4.47
CA THR A 51 -10.72 -10.90 -4.68
C THR A 51 -11.14 -11.59 -3.37
N ASP A 52 -11.25 -12.91 -3.38
CA ASP A 52 -11.53 -13.75 -2.19
C ASP A 52 -12.79 -13.31 -1.46
N GLN A 53 -13.86 -13.03 -2.23
CA GLN A 53 -15.16 -12.57 -1.72
C GLN A 53 -15.05 -11.29 -0.85
N GLY A 54 -14.19 -10.35 -1.25
CA GLY A 54 -14.04 -9.07 -0.55
C GLY A 54 -12.96 -9.05 0.52
N ASN A 55 -12.24 -10.15 0.74
CA ASN A 55 -11.24 -10.26 1.81
C ASN A 55 -9.85 -9.78 1.39
N THR A 56 -9.58 -9.72 0.10
CA THR A 56 -8.25 -9.37 -0.42
C THR A 56 -8.37 -8.16 -1.32
N LEU A 57 -7.55 -7.14 -1.07
CA LEU A 57 -7.40 -5.97 -1.93
C LEU A 57 -6.24 -6.22 -2.90
N LEU A 58 -6.48 -6.03 -4.19
CA LEU A 58 -5.46 -6.06 -5.24
C LEU A 58 -5.33 -4.69 -5.88
N GLY A 59 -4.12 -4.34 -6.30
CA GLY A 59 -3.80 -3.15 -7.06
C GLY A 59 -2.54 -3.36 -7.88
N ASP A 60 -2.44 -2.67 -9.00
CA ASP A 60 -1.30 -2.79 -9.90
C ASP A 60 -0.30 -1.66 -9.61
N LEU A 61 0.95 -2.02 -9.34
CA LEU A 61 2.05 -1.07 -9.12
C LEU A 61 2.58 -0.61 -10.47
N VAL A 62 2.42 0.68 -10.81
CA VAL A 62 2.81 1.24 -12.10
C VAL A 62 3.71 2.46 -11.93
N ASP A 63 4.41 2.80 -13.02
CA ASP A 63 5.33 3.94 -13.12
C ASP A 63 6.49 3.91 -12.10
N MET A 64 6.81 2.74 -11.55
CA MET A 64 8.02 2.54 -10.76
C MET A 64 9.26 2.68 -11.65
N PRO A 65 10.29 3.44 -11.24
CA PRO A 65 11.57 3.44 -11.93
C PRO A 65 12.11 2.01 -12.05
N GLN A 66 12.61 1.63 -13.23
CA GLN A 66 13.06 0.25 -13.50
C GLN A 66 14.08 -0.24 -12.46
N TRP A 67 15.06 0.60 -12.11
CA TRP A 67 16.08 0.25 -11.10
C TRP A 67 15.46 -0.13 -9.75
N LEU A 68 14.34 0.52 -9.38
CA LEU A 68 13.65 0.25 -8.13
C LEU A 68 12.80 -0.99 -8.25
N ALA A 69 12.11 -1.20 -9.37
CA ALA A 69 11.37 -2.42 -9.64
C ALA A 69 12.29 -3.67 -9.58
N ASP A 70 13.49 -3.58 -10.14
CA ASP A 70 14.50 -4.64 -10.12
C ASP A 70 15.07 -4.87 -8.71
N ALA A 71 15.34 -3.79 -7.97
CA ALA A 71 15.89 -3.86 -6.62
C ALA A 71 14.86 -4.25 -5.56
N ALA A 72 13.58 -3.95 -5.80
CA ALA A 72 12.48 -4.03 -4.84
C ALA A 72 12.35 -5.41 -4.18
N PRO A 73 12.35 -6.54 -4.91
CA PRO A 73 12.24 -7.85 -4.27
C PRO A 73 13.37 -8.12 -3.28
N LYS A 74 14.60 -7.68 -3.58
CA LYS A 74 15.77 -7.96 -2.74
C LYS A 74 15.96 -6.96 -1.60
N HIS A 75 15.98 -5.68 -1.93
CA HIS A 75 16.38 -4.62 -1.01
C HIS A 75 15.21 -4.06 -0.20
N PHE A 76 14.00 -4.31 -0.67
CA PHE A 76 12.78 -3.94 0.00
C PHE A 76 11.88 -5.17 0.02
N ALA A 77 12.24 -6.25 0.70
CA ALA A 77 11.48 -7.50 0.59
C ALA A 77 10.06 -7.41 1.17
N GLN A 78 9.82 -6.41 2.03
CA GLN A 78 8.59 -6.23 2.80
C GLN A 78 7.79 -5.01 2.33
N ARG A 79 6.47 -5.03 2.51
CA ARG A 79 5.57 -3.92 2.11
C ARG A 79 4.61 -3.60 3.24
N SER A 80 4.19 -2.34 3.32
CA SER A 80 3.16 -1.91 4.26
C SER A 80 2.26 -0.87 3.60
N ILE A 81 0.95 -1.00 3.80
CA ILE A 81 0.00 -0.03 3.26
C ILE A 81 0.02 1.26 4.09
N GLU A 82 -0.27 2.37 3.43
CA GLU A 82 -0.64 3.62 4.09
C GLU A 82 -2.12 3.84 3.89
N ALA A 83 -2.84 4.02 4.99
CA ALA A 83 -4.28 4.23 4.96
C ALA A 83 -4.74 5.24 6.00
N VAL A 84 -5.82 5.94 5.65
CA VAL A 84 -6.48 6.92 6.50
C VAL A 84 -7.94 6.49 6.68
N SER A 85 -8.37 6.41 7.94
CA SER A 85 -9.78 6.15 8.28
C SER A 85 -10.56 7.45 8.38
N ASN A 86 -11.87 7.38 8.15
CA ASN A 86 -12.79 8.52 8.23
C ASN A 86 -12.32 9.71 7.38
N PHE A 87 -11.83 9.43 6.17
CA PHE A 87 -11.29 10.43 5.27
C PHE A 87 -12.44 11.23 4.63
N VAL A 88 -12.36 12.55 4.73
CA VAL A 88 -13.36 13.46 4.17
C VAL A 88 -12.82 14.09 2.90
N SER A 89 -13.56 13.97 1.79
CA SER A 89 -13.22 14.63 0.53
C SER A 89 -14.47 14.99 -0.25
N ASN A 90 -14.54 16.22 -0.74
CA ASN A 90 -15.66 16.74 -1.54
C ASN A 90 -17.05 16.47 -0.92
N GLY A 91 -17.16 16.57 0.41
CA GLY A 91 -18.40 16.33 1.15
C GLY A 91 -18.74 14.85 1.38
N ASN A 92 -17.97 13.91 0.82
CA ASN A 92 -18.10 12.48 1.10
C ASN A 92 -17.22 12.07 2.29
N VAL A 93 -17.69 11.09 3.06
CA VAL A 93 -16.91 10.45 4.11
C VAL A 93 -16.62 9.01 3.69
N TYR A 94 -15.33 8.70 3.54
CA TYR A 94 -14.85 7.35 3.26
C TYR A 94 -14.39 6.71 4.56
N ARG A 95 -14.89 5.51 4.85
CA ARG A 95 -14.53 4.76 6.06
C ARG A 95 -13.02 4.51 6.12
N MET A 96 -12.44 4.11 5.00
CA MET A 96 -11.00 3.97 4.82
C MET A 96 -10.62 4.33 3.38
N VAL A 97 -9.48 4.98 3.22
CA VAL A 97 -8.84 5.25 1.93
C VAL A 97 -7.40 4.75 1.97
N LEU A 98 -6.96 4.14 0.88
CA LEU A 98 -5.55 3.81 0.65
C LEU A 98 -4.86 5.07 0.14
N THR A 99 -3.77 5.48 0.76
CA THR A 99 -3.01 6.68 0.37
C THR A 99 -1.64 6.34 -0.18
N GLY A 100 -1.14 5.13 0.06
CA GLY A 100 0.09 4.66 -0.55
C GLY A 100 0.54 3.27 -0.12
N LEU A 101 1.74 2.92 -0.56
CA LEU A 101 2.46 1.69 -0.22
C LEU A 101 3.91 2.03 0.11
N ALA A 102 4.33 1.68 1.33
CA ALA A 102 5.70 1.79 1.79
C ALA A 102 6.50 0.54 1.39
N LEU A 103 7.63 0.74 0.71
CA LEU A 103 8.64 -0.27 0.46
C LEU A 103 9.55 -0.36 1.68
N LEU A 104 9.55 -1.50 2.37
CA LEU A 104 10.26 -1.70 3.62
C LEU A 104 11.51 -2.57 3.43
N GLY A 105 12.61 -2.08 3.98
CA GLY A 105 13.91 -2.78 4.03
C GLY A 105 14.76 -2.31 5.21
N ALA A 106 14.55 -1.08 5.69
CA ALA A 106 15.19 -0.53 6.88
C ALA A 106 14.32 -0.62 8.15
N SER A 107 13.03 -0.96 8.02
CA SER A 107 12.07 -1.02 9.13
C SER A 107 11.27 -2.31 9.06
N LEU A 108 10.90 -2.85 10.23
CA LEU A 108 10.03 -4.02 10.30
C LEU A 108 8.63 -3.67 9.78
N PRO A 109 7.97 -4.60 9.06
CA PRO A 109 6.56 -4.44 8.70
C PRO A 109 5.67 -4.54 9.95
N ALA A 110 4.49 -3.92 9.88
CA ALA A 110 3.47 -4.07 10.92
C ALA A 110 2.87 -5.49 10.96
N VAL A 111 2.83 -6.16 9.80
CA VAL A 111 2.42 -7.56 9.63
C VAL A 111 3.69 -8.39 9.49
N THR A 112 4.05 -9.15 10.52
CA THR A 112 5.34 -9.85 10.60
C THR A 112 5.28 -11.29 10.10
N ASP A 113 4.10 -11.82 9.83
CA ASP A 113 3.83 -13.19 9.37
C ASP A 113 3.53 -13.26 7.86
N LEU A 114 3.60 -12.13 7.15
CA LEU A 114 3.46 -12.10 5.69
C LEU A 114 4.78 -12.53 5.02
N GLU A 115 4.67 -13.47 4.09
CA GLU A 115 5.80 -13.89 3.24
C GLU A 115 6.41 -12.68 2.51
N SER A 116 7.73 -12.67 2.39
CA SER A 116 8.43 -11.62 1.66
C SER A 116 8.28 -11.80 0.15
N LEU A 117 8.58 -10.76 -0.62
CA LEU A 117 8.62 -10.88 -2.08
C LEU A 117 9.71 -11.86 -2.56
N GLN A 118 10.77 -12.08 -1.79
CA GLN A 118 11.80 -13.07 -2.13
C GLN A 118 11.25 -14.48 -2.03
N ASP A 119 10.57 -14.78 -0.91
CA ASP A 119 9.94 -16.08 -0.69
C ASP A 119 8.94 -16.40 -1.80
N LEU A 120 8.18 -15.40 -2.25
CA LEU A 120 7.25 -15.56 -3.37
C LEU A 120 7.97 -15.89 -4.69
N LEU A 121 9.04 -15.17 -5.02
CA LEU A 121 9.79 -15.40 -6.25
C LEU A 121 10.43 -16.78 -6.29
N GLU A 122 11.02 -17.22 -5.17
CA GLU A 122 11.65 -18.54 -5.03
C GLU A 122 10.64 -19.69 -5.19
N ARG A 123 9.37 -19.48 -4.84
CA ARG A 123 8.29 -20.47 -5.04
C ARG A 123 7.80 -20.59 -6.48
N THR A 124 8.06 -19.56 -7.30
CA THR A 124 7.59 -19.50 -8.70
C THR A 124 8.65 -19.85 -9.74
N ALA A 125 9.89 -20.09 -9.29
CA ALA A 125 11.03 -20.52 -10.11
C ALA A 125 11.11 -22.06 -10.20
#